data_AF-A0A9D8QSY4-F1
#
_entry.id   AF-A0A9D8QSY4-F1
#
_cell.length_a   1.000
_cell.length_b   1.000
_cell.length_c   1.000
_cell.angle_alpha   90.00
_cell.angle_beta   90.00
_cell.angle_gamma   90.00
#
_symmetry.space_group_name_H-M   'P 1'
#
loop_
_entity.id
_entity.type
_entity.pdbx_description
1 polymer ?
#
loop_
_entity_poly.entity_id
_entity_poly.type
_entity_poly.pdbx_seq_one_letter_code
_entity_poly.pdbx_strand_id
1 'polypeptide(L)'
;MQSAVHLLIIFVVITLFILLARYDFSSQKGKRGEMRVSSILSQLPEEYTILNDLVYRTEKGTTQIDHVVVSKYGIFAIETKNYRGEIYGDDDRKEWTQLIVTKVKYPKKWWKTYTYVTKSQFYNPVRQSFGHALKIKELLSAFPHLKVVPIVVFVGEAVLKNVKSRQHVVYEEGLLSVINMYKTTYLSNDDVKTVLSIIEANNVRETVSNRQHIKNLQAAAKEVHDTIKSGICPKCGGNLVVRKGKFGTFYGCSNYPECKYTIQ
;
A
#
# COMPACT_ATOMS: atom_id res chain seq x y z
N MET A 1 -31.45 40.65 -26.02
CA MET A 1 -30.05 40.16 -25.97
C MET A 1 -29.58 39.86 -24.55
N GLN A 2 -29.75 40.78 -23.60
CA GLN A 2 -29.25 40.63 -22.22
C GLN A 2 -29.80 39.40 -21.47
N SER A 3 -31.10 39.10 -21.60
CA SER A 3 -31.71 37.90 -20.97
C SER A 3 -31.19 36.57 -21.52
N ALA A 4 -30.82 36.53 -22.80
CA ALA A 4 -30.24 35.35 -23.43
C ALA A 4 -28.79 35.12 -22.95
N VAL A 5 -28.04 36.20 -22.73
CA VAL A 5 -26.69 36.14 -22.14
C VAL A 5 -26.75 35.64 -20.69
N HIS A 6 -27.71 36.09 -19.88
CA HIS A 6 -27.88 35.59 -18.51
C HIS A 6 -28.25 34.11 -18.46
N LEU A 7 -29.17 33.64 -19.31
CA LEU A 7 -29.51 32.22 -19.41
C LEU A 7 -28.32 31.35 -19.84
N LEU A 8 -27.51 31.84 -20.79
CA LEU A 8 -26.29 31.16 -21.22
C LEU A 8 -25.27 31.05 -20.07
N ILE A 9 -25.05 32.12 -19.31
CA ILE A 9 -24.15 32.11 -18.15
C ILE A 9 -24.62 31.10 -17.09
N ILE A 10 -25.92 31.10 -16.75
CA ILE A 10 -26.49 30.15 -15.79
C ILE A 10 -26.29 28.70 -16.27
N PHE A 11 -26.55 28.43 -17.54
CA PHE A 11 -26.36 27.10 -18.13
C PHE A 11 -24.89 26.65 -18.08
N VAL A 12 -23.94 27.54 -18.39
CA VAL A 12 -22.50 27.26 -18.31
C VAL A 12 -22.08 26.97 -16.88
N VAL A 13 -22.55 27.77 -15.90
CA VAL A 13 -22.24 27.57 -14.48
C VAL A 13 -22.80 26.25 -13.96
N ILE A 14 -24.05 25.91 -14.30
CA ILE A 14 -24.66 24.62 -13.91
C ILE A 14 -23.90 23.46 -14.55
N THR A 15 -23.53 23.57 -15.82
CA THR A 15 -22.77 22.52 -16.51
C THR A 15 -21.39 22.34 -15.88
N LEU A 16 -20.69 23.44 -15.59
CA LEU A 16 -19.40 23.42 -14.90
C LEU A 16 -19.53 22.81 -13.50
N PHE A 17 -20.57 23.17 -12.75
CA PHE A 17 -20.86 22.60 -11.44
C PHE A 17 -21.13 21.09 -11.53
N ILE A 18 -21.91 20.62 -12.50
CA ILE A 18 -22.15 19.18 -12.72
C ILE A 18 -20.86 18.45 -13.09
N LEU A 19 -20.00 19.06 -13.92
CA LEU A 19 -18.70 18.48 -14.29
C LEU A 19 -17.77 18.40 -13.09
N LEU A 20 -17.68 19.45 -12.27
CA LEU A 20 -16.90 19.48 -11.04
C LEU A 20 -17.43 18.49 -9.99
N ALA A 21 -18.74 18.42 -9.80
CA ALA A 21 -19.38 17.46 -8.90
C ALA A 21 -19.15 16.01 -9.35
N ARG A 22 -19.18 15.73 -10.67
CA ARG A 22 -18.85 14.41 -11.22
C ARG A 22 -17.38 14.04 -11.03
N TYR A 23 -16.47 15.01 -11.21
CA TYR A 23 -15.04 14.82 -10.99
C TYR A 23 -14.74 14.50 -9.52
N ASP A 24 -15.27 15.31 -8.60
CA ASP A 24 -15.07 15.13 -7.16
C ASP A 24 -15.67 13.80 -6.65
N PHE A 25 -16.83 13.40 -7.18
CA PHE A 25 -17.48 12.15 -6.79
C PHE A 25 -16.66 10.88 -7.12
N SER A 26 -15.85 10.88 -8.18
CA SER A 26 -14.96 9.75 -8.51
C SER A 26 -13.79 9.64 -7.53
N SER A 27 -13.19 10.78 -7.17
CA SER A 27 -12.11 10.87 -6.18
C SER A 27 -12.60 10.47 -4.78
N GLN A 28 -13.80 10.94 -4.39
CA GLN A 28 -14.42 10.58 -3.12
C GLN A 28 -14.75 9.08 -3.02
N LYS A 29 -15.09 8.41 -4.12
CA LYS A 29 -15.31 6.96 -4.12
C LYS A 29 -14.05 6.15 -3.86
N GLY A 30 -12.92 6.55 -4.45
CA GLY A 30 -11.60 5.97 -4.16
C GLY A 30 -11.28 6.07 -2.67
N LYS A 31 -11.31 7.30 -2.14
CA LYS A 31 -11.06 7.59 -0.72
C LYS A 31 -11.97 6.82 0.24
N ARG A 32 -13.26 6.66 -0.09
CA ARG A 32 -14.17 5.83 0.73
C ARG A 32 -13.77 4.37 0.76
N GLY A 33 -13.28 3.84 -0.35
CA GLY A 33 -12.74 2.49 -0.40
C GLY A 33 -11.51 2.33 0.47
N GLU A 34 -10.55 3.25 0.33
CA GLU A 34 -9.32 3.29 1.12
C GLU A 34 -9.62 3.41 2.63
N MET A 35 -10.55 4.28 3.03
CA MET A 35 -10.97 4.39 4.44
C MET A 35 -11.59 3.08 4.96
N ARG A 36 -12.37 2.38 4.14
CA ARG A 36 -12.95 1.07 4.52
C ARG A 36 -11.86 0.03 4.74
N VAL A 37 -10.89 -0.06 3.84
CA VAL A 37 -9.74 -0.97 4.00
C VAL A 37 -8.91 -0.61 5.22
N SER A 38 -8.63 0.68 5.45
CA SER A 38 -7.92 1.15 6.65
C SER A 38 -8.62 0.73 7.95
N SER A 39 -9.96 0.83 7.99
CA SER A 39 -10.76 0.37 9.14
C SER A 39 -10.78 -1.15 9.33
N ILE A 40 -10.59 -1.93 8.26
CA ILE A 40 -10.44 -3.39 8.38
C ILE A 40 -9.05 -3.71 8.92
N LEU A 41 -8.01 -3.05 8.38
CA LEU A 41 -6.63 -3.24 8.80
C LEU A 41 -6.42 -2.88 10.27
N SER A 42 -7.11 -1.88 10.80
CA SER A 42 -7.01 -1.48 12.23
C SER A 42 -7.45 -2.57 13.22
N GLN A 43 -8.03 -3.68 12.74
CA GLN A 43 -8.37 -4.86 13.55
C GLN A 43 -7.17 -5.82 13.71
N LEU A 44 -6.08 -5.59 12.98
CA LEU A 44 -4.85 -6.37 13.16
C LEU A 44 -4.27 -6.13 14.57
N PRO A 45 -3.58 -7.13 15.16
CA PRO A 45 -2.90 -6.97 16.44
C PRO A 45 -1.81 -5.88 16.40
N GLU A 46 -1.44 -5.35 17.57
CA GLU A 46 -0.44 -4.26 17.71
C GLU A 46 0.94 -4.56 17.09
N GLU A 47 1.29 -5.84 16.88
CA GLU A 47 2.53 -6.22 16.19
C GLU A 47 2.54 -5.92 14.68
N TYR A 48 1.43 -5.42 14.14
CA TYR A 48 1.28 -4.93 12.77
C TYR A 48 1.12 -3.41 12.78
N THR A 49 2.01 -2.69 12.12
CA THR A 49 1.92 -1.24 11.92
C THR A 49 1.31 -0.93 10.55
N ILE A 50 0.32 -0.06 10.52
CA ILE A 50 -0.42 0.31 9.30
C ILE A 50 -0.02 1.72 8.89
N LEU A 51 0.41 1.87 7.64
CA LEU A 51 0.77 3.13 7.03
C LEU A 51 -0.12 3.34 5.81
N ASN A 52 -0.80 4.48 5.75
CA ASN A 52 -1.73 4.79 4.68
C ASN A 52 -1.14 5.87 3.78
N ASP A 53 -1.60 5.93 2.52
CA ASP A 53 -1.44 7.10 1.67
C ASP A 53 0.03 7.48 1.36
N LEU A 54 0.93 6.48 1.32
CA LEU A 54 2.36 6.68 1.13
C LEU A 54 2.67 7.08 -0.31
N VAL A 55 3.55 8.05 -0.51
CA VAL A 55 3.95 8.52 -1.84
C VAL A 55 5.46 8.46 -1.97
N TYR A 56 5.95 7.82 -3.03
CA TYR A 56 7.38 7.65 -3.30
C TYR A 56 7.80 8.23 -4.63
N ARG A 57 9.04 8.73 -4.71
CA ARG A 57 9.64 9.17 -5.98
C ARG A 57 10.02 7.97 -6.84
N THR A 58 9.84 8.14 -8.15
CA THR A 58 10.28 7.24 -9.21
C THR A 58 11.01 8.05 -10.27
N GLU A 59 11.71 7.40 -11.20
CA GLU A 59 12.36 8.09 -12.33
C GLU A 59 11.38 8.91 -13.18
N LYS A 60 10.11 8.49 -13.26
CA LYS A 60 9.08 9.10 -14.11
C LYS A 60 8.10 10.00 -13.35
N GLY A 61 8.33 10.26 -12.07
CA GLY A 61 7.42 11.04 -11.22
C GLY A 61 7.24 10.42 -9.84
N THR A 62 6.02 10.07 -9.47
CA THR A 62 5.70 9.48 -8.16
C THR A 62 4.80 8.27 -8.29
N THR A 63 4.78 7.42 -7.26
CA THR A 63 3.83 6.33 -7.09
C THR A 63 3.18 6.44 -5.71
N GLN A 64 1.86 6.32 -5.65
CA GLN A 64 1.11 6.26 -4.39
C GLN A 64 0.84 4.79 -4.04
N ILE A 65 1.01 4.43 -2.78
CA ILE A 65 0.62 3.13 -2.23
C ILE A 65 -0.48 3.38 -1.20
N ASP A 66 -1.66 2.81 -1.42
CA ASP A 66 -2.85 3.10 -0.60
C ASP A 66 -2.65 2.67 0.85
N HIS A 67 -2.21 1.43 1.07
CA HIS A 67 -1.88 0.92 2.40
C HIS A 67 -0.63 0.05 2.38
N VAL A 68 0.18 0.20 3.41
CA VAL A 68 1.31 -0.68 3.71
C VAL A 68 1.16 -1.18 5.14
N VAL A 69 1.17 -2.49 5.32
CA VAL A 69 1.23 -3.12 6.64
C VAL A 69 2.63 -3.66 6.86
N VAL A 70 3.27 -3.25 7.95
CA VAL A 70 4.61 -3.68 8.34
C VAL A 70 4.51 -4.56 9.59
N SER A 71 5.17 -5.71 9.58
CA SER A 71 5.25 -6.62 10.72
C SER A 71 6.56 -7.38 10.72
N LYS A 72 6.84 -8.10 11.80
CA LYS A 72 7.99 -9.03 11.85
C LYS A 72 7.91 -10.17 10.81
N TYR A 73 6.73 -10.44 10.27
CA TYR A 73 6.48 -11.52 9.31
C TYR A 73 6.62 -11.10 7.84
N GLY A 74 6.77 -9.80 7.58
CA GLY A 74 6.82 -9.25 6.24
C GLY A 74 6.07 -7.93 6.10
N ILE A 75 6.09 -7.42 4.88
CA ILE A 75 5.40 -6.19 4.48
C ILE A 75 4.32 -6.51 3.46
N PHE A 76 3.15 -5.90 3.59
CA PHE A 76 2.03 -6.10 2.69
C PHE A 76 1.73 -4.78 1.98
N ALA A 77 1.93 -4.75 0.66
CA ALA A 77 1.61 -3.60 -0.19
C ALA A 77 0.21 -3.79 -0.76
N ILE A 78 -0.74 -2.99 -0.29
CA ILE A 78 -2.16 -3.20 -0.53
C ILE A 78 -2.67 -2.11 -1.48
N GLU A 79 -3.31 -2.56 -2.55
CA GLU A 79 -4.00 -1.73 -3.54
C GLU A 79 -5.51 -1.86 -3.35
N THR A 80 -6.21 -0.74 -3.18
CA THR A 80 -7.66 -0.72 -2.90
C THR A 80 -8.45 -0.37 -4.15
N LYS A 81 -9.40 -1.24 -4.54
CA LYS A 81 -10.30 -1.01 -5.68
C LYS A 81 -11.77 -1.00 -5.26
N ASN A 82 -12.39 0.17 -5.36
CA ASN A 82 -13.82 0.36 -5.11
C ASN A 82 -14.61 0.41 -6.42
N TYR A 83 -14.97 -0.77 -6.93
CA TYR A 83 -15.73 -0.93 -8.17
C TYR A 83 -17.08 -1.62 -7.92
N ARG A 84 -17.93 -1.64 -8.95
CA ARG A 84 -19.20 -2.37 -8.99
C ARG A 84 -19.35 -3.16 -10.27
N GLY A 85 -20.26 -4.11 -10.28
CA GLY A 85 -20.51 -4.93 -11.46
C GLY A 85 -19.41 -5.97 -11.67
N GLU A 86 -19.37 -6.55 -12.86
CA GLU A 86 -18.50 -7.69 -13.13
C GLU A 86 -17.10 -7.23 -13.53
N ILE A 87 -16.08 -7.89 -12.95
CA ILE A 87 -14.68 -7.60 -13.20
C ILE A 87 -14.01 -8.82 -13.85
N TYR A 88 -13.27 -8.55 -14.92
CA TYR A 88 -12.55 -9.53 -15.72
C TYR A 88 -11.10 -9.09 -15.92
N GLY A 89 -10.15 -10.01 -15.74
CA GLY A 89 -8.74 -9.69 -15.90
C GLY A 89 -7.81 -10.83 -15.56
N ASP A 90 -6.55 -10.67 -15.95
CA ASP A 90 -5.46 -11.59 -15.62
C ASP A 90 -4.16 -10.80 -15.43
N ASP A 91 -3.11 -11.45 -14.95
CA ASP A 91 -1.81 -10.83 -14.69
C ASP A 91 -1.13 -10.29 -15.96
N ASP A 92 -1.39 -10.91 -17.11
CA ASP A 92 -0.62 -10.68 -18.33
C ASP A 92 -1.10 -9.41 -19.06
N ARG A 93 -2.39 -9.07 -18.94
CA ARG A 93 -2.98 -7.87 -19.53
C ARG A 93 -2.51 -6.58 -18.84
N LYS A 94 -2.36 -5.51 -19.62
CA LYS A 94 -2.10 -4.15 -19.09
C LYS A 94 -3.32 -3.56 -18.36
N GLU A 95 -4.51 -3.91 -18.82
CA GLU A 95 -5.78 -3.37 -18.33
C GLU A 95 -6.78 -4.49 -18.07
N TRP A 96 -7.60 -4.29 -17.05
CA TRP A 96 -8.75 -5.12 -16.74
C TRP A 96 -10.04 -4.48 -17.25
N THR A 97 -11.09 -5.29 -17.36
CA THR A 97 -12.40 -4.87 -17.86
C THR A 97 -13.43 -4.88 -16.75
N GLN A 98 -14.25 -3.85 -16.69
CA GLN A 98 -15.44 -3.76 -15.87
C GLN A 98 -16.69 -3.76 -16.76
N LEU A 99 -17.70 -4.57 -16.40
CA LEU A 99 -19.02 -4.56 -17.01
C LEU A 99 -20.08 -4.17 -15.98
N ILE A 100 -20.83 -3.11 -16.27
CA ILE A 100 -21.97 -2.68 -15.44
C ILE A 100 -23.24 -3.03 -16.19
N VAL A 101 -24.01 -3.97 -15.64
CA VAL A 101 -25.31 -4.39 -16.17
C VAL A 101 -26.42 -3.61 -15.47
N THR A 102 -27.20 -2.84 -16.23
CA THR A 102 -28.31 -2.03 -15.71
C THR A 102 -29.62 -2.52 -16.33
N LYS A 103 -30.56 -2.95 -15.49
CA LYS A 103 -31.91 -3.32 -15.92
C LYS A 103 -32.86 -2.13 -15.72
N VAL A 104 -33.53 -1.71 -16.80
CA VAL A 104 -34.45 -0.56 -16.79
C VAL A 104 -35.85 -1.05 -17.15
N LYS A 105 -36.84 -0.75 -16.33
CA LYS A 105 -38.25 -1.02 -16.65
C LYS A 105 -38.73 -0.08 -17.75
N TYR A 106 -39.47 -0.62 -18.71
CA TYR A 106 -40.09 0.21 -19.75
C TYR A 106 -41.16 1.09 -19.11
N PRO A 107 -41.09 2.42 -19.26
CA PRO A 107 -42.00 3.33 -18.55
C PRO A 107 -43.48 3.06 -18.81
N LYS A 108 -43.83 2.59 -20.03
CA LYS A 108 -45.23 2.33 -20.42
C LYS A 108 -45.68 0.88 -20.24
N LYS A 109 -44.80 -0.07 -19.88
CA LYS A 109 -45.14 -1.49 -19.68
C LYS A 109 -44.34 -2.04 -18.51
N TRP A 110 -44.97 -2.12 -17.34
CA TRP A 110 -44.31 -2.50 -16.08
C TRP A 110 -43.70 -3.92 -16.07
N TRP A 111 -44.21 -4.81 -16.92
CA TRP A 111 -43.69 -6.17 -17.12
C TRP A 111 -42.49 -6.25 -18.07
N LYS A 112 -42.20 -5.19 -18.84
CA LYS A 112 -41.12 -5.19 -19.84
C LYS A 112 -39.87 -4.52 -19.26
N THR A 113 -38.72 -5.19 -19.36
CA THR A 113 -37.42 -4.63 -18.96
C THR A 113 -36.43 -4.63 -20.12
N TYR A 114 -35.50 -3.68 -20.12
CA TYR A 114 -34.36 -3.59 -21.03
C TYR A 114 -33.06 -3.72 -20.24
N THR A 115 -32.07 -4.38 -20.81
CA THR A 115 -30.74 -4.52 -20.19
C THR A 115 -29.74 -3.69 -20.98
N TYR A 116 -29.05 -2.80 -20.27
CA TYR A 116 -27.93 -2.04 -20.79
C TYR A 116 -26.64 -2.56 -20.17
N VAL A 117 -25.60 -2.76 -20.99
CA VAL A 117 -24.28 -3.19 -20.52
C VAL A 117 -23.28 -2.11 -20.86
N THR A 118 -22.67 -1.51 -19.85
CA THR A 118 -21.59 -0.55 -20.02
C THR A 118 -20.26 -1.26 -19.77
N LYS A 119 -19.34 -1.17 -20.74
CA LYS A 119 -17.97 -1.70 -20.63
C LYS A 119 -16.98 -0.57 -20.42
N SER A 120 -16.10 -0.71 -19.44
CA SER A 120 -14.97 0.19 -19.17
C SER A 120 -13.69 -0.62 -18.94
N GLN A 121 -12.54 0.02 -19.15
CA GLN A 121 -11.23 -0.54 -18.84
C GLN A 121 -10.56 0.28 -17.75
N PHE A 122 -9.74 -0.37 -16.94
CA PHE A 122 -8.90 0.27 -15.93
C PHE A 122 -7.56 -0.45 -15.84
N TYR A 123 -6.52 0.26 -15.37
CA TYR A 123 -5.19 -0.31 -15.26
C TYR A 123 -5.19 -1.55 -14.36
N ASN A 124 -4.42 -2.57 -14.74
CA ASN A 124 -4.36 -3.82 -14.01
C ASN A 124 -3.88 -3.59 -12.55
N PRO A 125 -4.74 -3.86 -11.54
CA PRO A 125 -4.42 -3.58 -10.15
C PRO A 125 -3.32 -4.50 -9.61
N VAL A 126 -3.17 -5.71 -10.17
CA VAL A 126 -2.09 -6.64 -9.79
C VAL A 126 -0.73 -6.10 -10.21
N ARG A 127 -0.65 -5.52 -11.41
CA ARG A 127 0.59 -4.88 -11.89
C ARG A 127 0.93 -3.66 -11.05
N GLN A 128 -0.09 -2.92 -10.61
CA GLN A 128 0.05 -1.77 -9.72
C GLN A 128 0.61 -2.19 -8.36
N SER A 129 -0.07 -3.10 -7.65
CA SER A 129 0.36 -3.61 -6.35
C SER A 129 1.73 -4.30 -6.41
N PHE A 130 2.03 -5.01 -7.50
CA PHE A 130 3.35 -5.62 -7.70
C PHE A 130 4.44 -4.55 -7.87
N GLY A 131 4.17 -3.49 -8.64
CA GLY A 131 5.08 -2.34 -8.75
C GLY A 131 5.32 -1.66 -7.39
N HIS A 132 4.28 -1.52 -6.57
CA HIS A 132 4.38 -1.01 -5.20
C HIS A 132 5.30 -1.88 -4.33
N ALA A 133 5.11 -3.20 -4.38
CA ALA A 133 5.96 -4.16 -3.67
C ALA A 133 7.43 -4.08 -4.12
N LEU A 134 7.69 -3.92 -5.43
CA LEU A 134 9.05 -3.71 -5.94
C LEU A 134 9.65 -2.40 -5.43
N LYS A 135 8.87 -1.31 -5.39
CA LYS A 135 9.37 -0.03 -4.87
C LYS A 135 9.74 -0.13 -3.39
N ILE A 136 8.93 -0.82 -2.58
CA ILE A 136 9.25 -1.07 -1.17
C ILE A 136 10.53 -1.92 -1.04
N LYS A 137 10.70 -2.95 -1.87
CA LYS A 137 11.93 -3.76 -1.88
C LYS A 137 13.17 -2.94 -2.25
N GLU A 138 13.05 -2.04 -3.22
CA GLU A 138 14.12 -1.12 -3.61
C GLU A 138 14.54 -0.23 -2.42
N LEU A 139 13.57 0.37 -1.72
CA LEU A 139 13.81 1.18 -0.52
C LEU A 139 14.47 0.37 0.61
N LEU A 140 14.10 -0.90 0.74
CA LEU A 140 14.57 -1.80 1.79
C LEU A 140 15.64 -2.77 1.29
N SER A 141 16.51 -2.32 0.38
CA SER A 141 17.59 -3.14 -0.19
C SER A 141 18.54 -3.76 0.84
N ALA A 142 18.66 -3.16 2.03
CA ALA A 142 19.38 -3.71 3.18
C ALA A 142 18.73 -4.98 3.79
N PHE A 143 17.49 -5.29 3.43
CA PHE A 143 16.73 -6.46 3.88
C PHE A 143 16.37 -7.37 2.69
N PRO A 144 17.35 -7.96 1.97
CA PRO A 144 17.13 -8.65 0.70
C PRO A 144 16.22 -9.89 0.80
N HIS A 145 16.16 -10.50 1.98
CA HIS A 145 15.31 -11.68 2.23
C HIS A 145 13.91 -11.33 2.73
N LEU A 146 13.63 -10.05 3.01
CA LEU A 146 12.33 -9.64 3.53
C LEU A 146 11.22 -9.91 2.52
N LYS A 147 10.18 -10.61 3.00
CA LYS A 147 8.98 -10.85 2.21
C LYS A 147 8.19 -9.54 2.09
N VAL A 148 8.00 -9.10 0.84
CA VAL A 148 7.04 -8.04 0.49
C VAL A 148 5.96 -8.68 -0.38
N VAL A 149 4.71 -8.61 0.09
CA VAL A 149 3.55 -9.29 -0.49
C VAL A 149 2.62 -8.26 -1.11
N PRO A 150 2.40 -8.28 -2.44
CA PRO A 150 1.38 -7.44 -3.06
C PRO A 150 -0.01 -8.05 -2.83
N ILE A 151 -0.98 -7.22 -2.49
CA ILE A 151 -2.38 -7.60 -2.31
C ILE A 151 -3.26 -6.59 -3.03
N VAL A 152 -4.23 -7.07 -3.81
CA VAL A 152 -5.31 -6.26 -4.35
C VAL A 152 -6.58 -6.58 -3.57
N VAL A 153 -7.23 -5.53 -3.06
CA VAL A 153 -8.48 -5.65 -2.30
C VAL A 153 -9.61 -4.98 -3.07
N PHE A 154 -10.63 -5.76 -3.41
CA PHE A 154 -11.88 -5.24 -3.95
C PHE A 154 -12.88 -4.99 -2.83
N VAL A 155 -13.35 -3.75 -2.74
CA VAL A 155 -14.41 -3.32 -1.82
C VAL A 155 -15.69 -3.00 -2.59
N GLY A 156 -16.84 -3.12 -1.92
CA GLY A 156 -18.14 -2.76 -2.48
C GLY A 156 -18.82 -3.89 -3.26
N GLU A 157 -19.37 -3.57 -4.43
CA GLU A 157 -20.28 -4.45 -5.20
C GLU A 157 -19.61 -5.05 -6.45
N ALA A 158 -18.27 -5.09 -6.48
CA ALA A 158 -17.55 -5.75 -7.55
C ALA A 158 -17.76 -7.27 -7.48
N VAL A 159 -17.91 -7.91 -8.62
CA VAL A 159 -17.98 -9.36 -8.74
C VAL A 159 -16.87 -9.82 -9.67
N LEU A 160 -15.82 -10.42 -9.10
CA LEU A 160 -14.72 -11.02 -9.85
C LEU A 160 -15.23 -12.28 -10.55
N LYS A 161 -15.35 -12.25 -11.89
CA LYS A 161 -15.95 -13.35 -12.67
C LYS A 161 -14.94 -14.32 -13.25
N ASN A 162 -13.89 -13.81 -13.87
CA ASN A 162 -12.82 -14.62 -14.47
C ASN A 162 -11.49 -13.92 -14.22
N VAL A 163 -11.20 -13.67 -12.95
CA VAL A 163 -9.93 -13.10 -12.52
C VAL A 163 -8.96 -14.25 -12.22
N LYS A 164 -7.84 -14.27 -12.94
CA LYS A 164 -6.76 -15.24 -12.73
C LYS A 164 -5.48 -14.50 -12.37
N SER A 165 -5.02 -14.70 -11.15
CA SER A 165 -3.81 -14.05 -10.67
C SER A 165 -2.91 -15.00 -9.89
N ARG A 166 -1.60 -14.80 -10.03
CA ARG A 166 -0.57 -15.41 -9.17
C ARG A 166 -0.39 -14.64 -7.86
N GLN A 167 -0.91 -13.41 -7.78
CA GLN A 167 -0.89 -12.58 -6.58
C GLN A 167 -2.22 -12.67 -5.84
N HIS A 168 -2.26 -12.14 -4.62
CA HIS A 168 -3.50 -12.08 -3.85
C HIS A 168 -4.45 -11.03 -4.44
N VAL A 169 -5.59 -11.49 -4.95
CA VAL A 169 -6.72 -10.65 -5.35
C VAL A 169 -7.91 -11.13 -4.57
N VAL A 170 -8.34 -10.34 -3.58
CA VAL A 170 -9.35 -10.73 -2.60
C VAL A 170 -10.42 -9.68 -2.45
N TYR A 171 -11.56 -10.10 -1.92
CA TYR A 171 -12.52 -9.17 -1.34
C TYR A 171 -12.06 -8.73 0.04
N GLU A 172 -12.65 -7.65 0.53
CA GLU A 172 -12.35 -7.05 1.82
C GLU A 172 -12.47 -8.02 3.01
N GLU A 173 -13.41 -8.97 2.96
CA GLU A 173 -13.60 -9.99 3.98
C GLU A 173 -12.42 -10.97 4.07
N GLY A 174 -11.68 -11.14 2.97
CA GLY A 174 -10.51 -12.03 2.88
C GLY A 174 -9.19 -11.36 3.29
N LEU A 175 -9.15 -10.04 3.41
CA LEU A 175 -7.90 -9.28 3.60
C LEU A 175 -7.12 -9.73 4.84
N LEU A 176 -7.78 -9.77 5.99
CA LEU A 176 -7.13 -10.17 7.25
C LEU A 176 -6.72 -11.64 7.24
N SER A 177 -7.48 -12.50 6.55
CA SER A 177 -7.13 -13.90 6.39
C SER A 177 -5.81 -14.05 5.62
N VAL A 178 -5.68 -13.35 4.48
CA VAL A 178 -4.45 -13.35 3.67
C VAL A 178 -3.25 -12.88 4.49
N ILE A 179 -3.36 -11.75 5.20
CA ILE A 179 -2.25 -11.22 6.01
C ILE A 179 -1.84 -12.24 7.09
N ASN A 180 -2.82 -12.88 7.74
CA ASN A 180 -2.57 -13.85 8.80
C ASN A 180 -2.00 -15.20 8.32
N MET A 181 -2.04 -15.51 7.03
CA MET A 181 -1.34 -16.69 6.48
C MET A 181 0.18 -16.58 6.59
N TYR A 182 0.72 -15.38 6.76
CA TYR A 182 2.16 -15.13 6.85
C TYR A 182 2.60 -15.01 8.30
N LYS A 183 3.34 -16.03 8.78
CA LYS A 183 3.85 -16.10 10.16
C LYS A 183 5.35 -16.44 10.27
N THR A 184 6.04 -16.63 9.15
CA THR A 184 7.51 -16.77 9.15
C THR A 184 8.13 -15.44 9.56
N THR A 185 8.95 -15.42 10.60
CA THR A 185 9.64 -14.21 11.07
C THR A 185 10.82 -13.88 10.17
N TYR A 186 10.87 -12.64 9.66
CA TYR A 186 11.97 -12.09 8.87
C TYR A 186 12.73 -10.96 9.57
N LEU A 187 12.09 -10.29 10.53
CA LEU A 187 12.62 -9.09 11.18
C LEU A 187 12.62 -9.27 12.71
N SER A 188 13.65 -8.79 13.38
CA SER A 188 13.59 -8.51 14.81
C SER A 188 12.75 -7.25 15.09
N ASN A 189 12.42 -6.99 16.35
CA ASN A 189 11.69 -5.78 16.73
C ASN A 189 12.45 -4.49 16.36
N ASP A 190 13.78 -4.51 16.41
CA ASP A 190 14.60 -3.35 16.03
C ASP A 190 14.72 -3.21 14.51
N ASP A 191 14.73 -4.33 13.77
CA ASP A 191 14.62 -4.29 12.31
C ASP A 191 13.28 -3.69 11.87
N VAL A 192 12.17 -4.01 12.55
CA VAL A 192 10.85 -3.43 12.26
C VAL A 192 10.88 -1.91 12.43
N LYS A 193 11.47 -1.38 13.52
CA LYS A 193 11.64 0.07 13.72
C LYS A 193 12.48 0.70 12.61
N THR A 194 13.54 0.01 12.19
CA THR A 194 14.43 0.47 11.12
C THR A 194 13.70 0.52 9.77
N VAL A 195 12.94 -0.52 9.44
CA VAL A 195 12.10 -0.60 8.25
C VAL A 195 11.07 0.53 8.22
N LEU A 196 10.35 0.76 9.33
CA LEU A 196 9.38 1.85 9.46
C LEU A 196 10.05 3.21 9.22
N SER A 197 11.20 3.44 9.84
CA SER A 197 11.97 4.67 9.68
C SER A 197 12.34 4.93 8.22
N ILE A 198 12.78 3.90 7.49
CA ILE A 198 13.13 4.02 6.06
C ILE A 198 11.89 4.34 5.21
N ILE A 199 10.79 3.62 5.44
CA ILE A 199 9.52 3.80 4.71
C ILE A 199 8.98 5.22 4.89
N GLU A 200 8.98 5.74 6.11
CA GLU A 200 8.49 7.09 6.42
C GLU A 200 9.45 8.18 5.92
N ALA A 201 10.77 8.00 6.09
CA ALA A 201 11.77 8.97 5.64
C ALA A 201 11.74 9.24 4.13
N ASN A 202 11.27 8.25 3.35
CA ASN A 202 11.16 8.36 1.89
C ASN A 202 9.77 8.82 1.41
N ASN A 203 8.79 8.96 2.30
CA ASN A 203 7.46 9.42 1.94
C ASN A 203 7.50 10.93 1.60
N VAL A 204 7.21 11.28 0.35
CA VAL A 204 7.24 12.68 -0.11
C VAL A 204 5.98 13.47 0.23
N ARG A 205 4.94 12.79 0.73
CA ARG A 205 3.73 13.44 1.27
C ARG A 205 4.07 13.93 2.69
N GLU A 206 4.85 15.01 2.79
CA GLU A 206 5.18 15.62 4.08
C GLU A 206 3.89 16.01 4.83
N THR A 207 3.59 15.33 5.93
CA THR A 207 2.83 15.92 7.04
C THR A 207 3.86 16.62 7.93
N VAL A 208 3.61 17.89 8.25
CA VAL A 208 4.58 18.83 8.87
C VAL A 208 5.15 18.34 10.22
N SER A 209 4.58 17.32 10.89
CA SER A 209 5.16 16.72 12.10
C SER A 209 6.29 15.71 11.86
N ASN A 210 6.42 15.14 10.66
CA ASN A 210 7.32 14.00 10.43
C ASN A 210 8.76 14.39 10.10
N ARG A 211 9.03 15.61 9.61
CA ARG A 211 10.40 16.02 9.26
C ARG A 211 11.33 16.07 10.47
N GLN A 212 10.81 16.45 11.65
CA GLN A 212 11.58 16.46 12.89
C GLN A 212 11.78 15.05 13.44
N HIS A 213 10.76 14.18 13.34
CA HIS A 213 10.88 12.78 13.72
C HIS A 213 11.91 12.03 12.85
N ILE A 214 11.83 12.20 11.53
CA ILE A 214 12.75 11.59 10.55
C ILE A 214 14.19 12.08 10.77
N LYS A 215 14.41 13.38 11.03
CA LYS A 215 15.74 13.89 11.37
C LYS A 215 16.32 13.23 12.63
N ASN A 216 15.48 13.04 13.66
CA ASN A 216 15.90 12.40 14.89
C ASN A 216 16.20 10.90 14.69
N LEU A 217 15.42 10.21 13.85
CA LEU A 217 15.67 8.81 13.47
C LEU A 217 16.92 8.64 12.61
N GLN A 218 17.18 9.54 11.66
CA GLN A 218 18.40 9.55 10.85
C GLN A 218 19.63 9.80 11.73
N ALA A 219 19.52 10.70 12.71
CA ALA A 219 20.58 10.91 13.71
C ALA A 219 20.82 9.65 14.55
N ALA A 220 19.76 8.99 15.02
CA ALA A 220 19.87 7.75 15.80
C ALA A 220 20.45 6.58 14.99
N ALA A 221 20.04 6.42 13.72
CA ALA A 221 20.59 5.39 12.83
C ALA A 221 22.07 5.63 12.52
N LYS A 222 22.45 6.91 12.32
CA LYS A 222 23.85 7.31 12.17
C LYS A 222 24.65 7.03 13.44
N GLU A 223 24.12 7.35 14.61
CA GLU A 223 24.75 7.07 15.91
C GLU A 223 24.96 5.58 16.14
N VAL A 224 23.97 4.73 15.82
CA VAL A 224 24.11 3.27 15.87
C VAL A 224 25.20 2.79 14.90
N HIS A 225 25.22 3.30 13.67
CA HIS A 225 26.27 2.97 12.70
C HIS A 225 27.67 3.39 13.18
N ASP A 226 27.80 4.60 13.71
CA ASP A 226 29.06 5.13 14.24
C ASP A 226 29.52 4.34 15.48
N THR A 227 28.58 3.90 16.32
CA THR A 227 28.84 3.02 17.48
C THR A 227 29.39 1.66 17.02
N ILE A 228 28.76 1.05 16.02
CA ILE A 228 29.23 -0.22 15.43
C ILE A 228 30.62 -0.05 14.80
N LYS A 229 30.83 1.05 14.06
CA LYS A 229 32.12 1.36 13.41
C LYS A 229 33.23 1.59 14.43
N SER A 230 32.89 2.09 15.61
CA SER A 230 33.79 2.24 16.75
C SER A 230 34.03 0.93 17.50
N GLY A 231 33.49 -0.20 17.01
CA GLY A 231 33.64 -1.51 17.62
C GLY A 231 32.82 -1.70 18.89
N ILE A 232 31.75 -0.90 19.08
CA ILE A 232 30.88 -0.96 20.25
C ILE A 232 29.55 -1.61 19.87
N CYS A 233 29.04 -2.47 20.74
CA CYS A 233 27.77 -3.15 20.60
C CYS A 233 26.64 -2.14 20.90
N PRO A 234 25.77 -1.82 19.92
CA PRO A 234 24.69 -0.86 20.13
C PRO A 234 23.62 -1.39 21.08
N LYS A 235 23.60 -2.69 21.38
CA LYS A 235 22.60 -3.31 22.25
C LYS A 235 22.93 -3.21 23.74
N CYS A 236 24.21 -3.26 24.11
CA CYS A 236 24.61 -3.32 25.52
C CYS A 236 25.87 -2.52 25.87
N GLY A 237 26.46 -1.79 24.91
CA GLY A 237 27.69 -1.03 25.10
C GLY A 237 28.98 -1.86 25.23
N GLY A 238 28.92 -3.19 25.16
CA GLY A 238 30.10 -4.06 25.17
C GLY A 238 30.88 -3.99 23.85
N ASN A 239 32.08 -4.57 23.79
CA ASN A 239 32.88 -4.53 22.55
C ASN A 239 32.36 -5.52 21.51
N LEU A 240 32.46 -5.17 20.23
CA LEU A 240 32.30 -6.09 19.11
C LEU A 240 33.62 -6.79 18.83
N VAL A 241 33.57 -8.12 18.77
CA VAL A 241 34.74 -8.97 18.54
C VAL A 241 34.50 -9.87 17.34
N VAL A 242 35.55 -10.11 16.54
CA VAL A 242 35.48 -11.03 15.40
C VAL A 242 35.36 -12.46 15.91
N ARG A 243 34.36 -13.18 15.43
CA ARG A 243 34.10 -14.60 15.72
C ARG A 243 34.07 -15.39 14.41
N LYS A 244 34.45 -16.67 14.47
CA LYS A 244 34.32 -17.61 13.34
C LYS A 244 33.05 -18.43 13.49
N GLY A 245 32.20 -18.41 12.48
CA GLY A 245 31.01 -19.25 12.37
C GLY A 245 31.08 -20.19 11.17
N LYS A 246 30.03 -21.00 10.99
CA LYS A 246 29.92 -21.96 9.88
C LYS A 246 30.02 -21.30 8.49
N PHE A 247 29.64 -20.04 8.37
CA PHE A 247 29.56 -19.29 7.11
C PHE A 247 30.65 -18.21 6.97
N GLY A 248 31.69 -18.23 7.81
CA GLY A 248 32.77 -17.24 7.79
C GLY A 248 32.88 -16.43 9.09
N THR A 249 33.64 -15.34 9.03
CA THR A 249 33.82 -14.44 10.18
C THR A 249 32.68 -13.44 10.29
N PHE A 250 32.28 -13.11 11.52
CA PHE A 250 31.27 -12.09 11.83
C PHE A 250 31.67 -11.34 13.11
N TYR A 251 31.12 -10.14 13.32
CA TYR A 251 31.29 -9.42 14.59
C TYR A 251 30.18 -9.83 15.56
N GLY A 252 30.56 -10.27 16.76
CA GLY A 252 29.63 -10.58 17.84
C GLY A 252 29.97 -9.82 19.11
N CYS A 253 28.99 -9.56 19.96
CA CYS A 253 29.26 -8.90 21.24
C CYS A 253 30.20 -9.73 22.13
N SER A 254 31.11 -9.06 22.84
CA SER A 254 31.98 -9.65 23.86
C SER A 254 31.19 -10.25 25.02
N ASN A 255 30.03 -9.66 25.34
CA ASN A 255 29.20 -10.03 26.48
C ASN A 255 28.27 -11.22 26.19
N TYR A 256 28.53 -11.99 25.13
CA TYR A 256 27.87 -13.27 24.93
C TYR A 256 28.20 -14.21 26.11
N PRO A 257 27.23 -14.95 26.70
CA PRO A 257 25.89 -15.25 26.16
C PRO A 257 24.79 -14.22 26.48
N GLU A 258 25.03 -13.29 27.40
CA GLU A 258 24.04 -12.31 27.87
C GLU A 258 23.63 -11.32 26.76
N CYS A 259 24.57 -10.98 25.86
CA CYS A 259 24.27 -10.18 24.67
C CYS A 259 24.55 -10.98 23.39
N LYS A 260 23.48 -11.40 22.72
CA LYS A 260 23.51 -12.17 21.46
C LYS A 260 23.55 -11.30 20.20
N TYR A 261 23.93 -10.03 20.32
CA TYR A 261 24.05 -9.15 19.16
C TYR A 261 25.18 -9.62 18.23
N THR A 262 24.87 -9.73 16.95
CA THR A 262 25.82 -10.09 15.88
C THR A 262 25.57 -9.22 14.67
N ILE A 263 26.64 -8.86 13.97
CA ILE A 263 26.57 -8.16 12.68
C ILE A 263 27.58 -8.81 11.72
N GLN A 264 27.16 -8.97 10.46
CA GLN A 264 27.93 -9.61 9.40
C GLN A 264 28.57 -8.56 8.50
#